data_AF-A0A2I9LNR3-F1
#
_entry.id   AF-A0A2I9LNR3-F1
#
_cell.length_a   1.000
_cell.length_b   1.000
_cell.length_c   1.000
_cell.angle_alpha   90.00
_cell.angle_beta   90.00
_cell.angle_gamma   90.00
#
_symmetry.space_group_name_H-M   'P 1'
#
loop_
_entity.id
_entity.type
_entity.pdbx_description
1 polymer ?
#
loop_
_entity_poly.entity_id
_entity_poly.type
_entity_poly.pdbx_seq_one_letter_code
_entity_poly.pdbx_strand_id
1 'polypeptide(L)' 'MSGMAKITLLLLIVLVTMHTFANWNAEAAACAYERCNKDCRRRGYMSGKCINNACKCYPWGK' A
#
# COMPACT_ATOMS: atom_id res chain seq x y z
N MET A 1 -24.59 24.77 26.41
CA MET A 1 -23.33 25.17 25.72
C MET A 1 -22.17 24.18 25.93
N SER A 2 -22.07 23.51 27.08
CA SER A 2 -20.98 22.56 27.38
C SER A 2 -20.99 21.24 26.57
N GLY A 3 -22.14 20.85 26.02
CA GLY A 3 -22.26 19.67 25.14
C GLY A 3 -21.72 19.89 23.72
N MET A 4 -21.87 21.11 23.19
CA MET A 4 -21.35 21.49 21.88
C MET A 4 -19.82 21.40 21.86
N ALA A 5 -19.16 21.87 22.92
CA ALA A 5 -17.70 21.79 23.05
C ALA A 5 -17.17 20.34 23.05
N LYS A 6 -17.90 19.40 23.67
CA LYS A 6 -17.55 17.97 23.66
C LYS A 6 -17.72 17.34 22.27
N ILE A 7 -18.79 17.70 21.57
CA ILE A 7 -19.04 17.25 20.19
C ILE A 7 -17.95 17.79 19.25
N THR A 8 -17.61 19.08 19.37
CA THR A 8 -16.52 19.69 18.60
C THR A 8 -15.18 18.99 18.87
N LEU A 9 -14.87 18.67 20.13
CA LEU A 9 -13.65 17.94 20.49
C LEU A 9 -13.61 16.54 19.87
N LEU A 10 -14.71 15.80 19.92
CA LEU A 10 -14.81 14.47 19.31
C LEU A 10 -14.63 14.54 17.79
N LEU A 11 -15.24 15.52 17.13
CA LEU A 11 -15.09 15.72 15.68
C LEU A 11 -13.64 16.04 15.29
N LEU A 12 -12.95 16.88 16.06
CA LEU A 12 -11.54 17.20 15.82
C LEU A 12 -10.64 15.96 15.97
N ILE A 13 -10.89 15.12 16.98
CA ILE A 13 -10.15 13.87 17.17
C ILE A 13 -10.33 12.95 15.95
N VAL A 14 -11.57 12.76 15.48
CA VAL A 14 -11.86 11.94 14.29
C VAL A 14 -11.20 12.51 13.03
N LEU A 15 -11.22 13.83 12.85
CA LEU A 15 -10.59 14.50 11.71
C LEU A 15 -9.06 14.29 11.70
N VAL A 16 -8.42 14.46 12.86
CA VAL A 16 -6.97 14.25 13.02
C VAL A 16 -6.61 12.79 12.78
N THR A 17 -7.38 11.86 13.35
CA THR A 17 -7.10 10.43 13.16
C THR A 17 -7.23 10.03 11.69
N MET A 18 -8.28 10.49 10.99
CA MET A 18 -8.45 10.23 9.55
C MET A 18 -7.27 10.75 8.70
N HIS A 19 -6.76 11.95 8.98
CA HIS A 19 -5.58 12.47 8.28
C HIS A 19 -4.31 11.66 8.57
N THR A 20 -4.12 11.20 9.82
CA THR A 20 -2.98 10.33 10.16
C THR A 20 -3.10 8.93 9.53
N PHE A 21 -4.31 8.38 9.42
CA PHE A 21 -4.55 7.09 8.77
C PHE A 21 -4.48 7.16 7.23
N ALA A 22 -4.74 8.32 6.60
CA ALA A 22 -4.58 8.49 5.15
C ALA A 22 -3.09 8.47 4.70
N ASN A 23 -2.16 8.71 5.61
CA ASN A 23 -0.72 8.54 5.37
C ASN A 23 -0.29 7.06 5.37
N TRP A 24 -1.21 6.11 5.59
CA TRP A 24 -0.94 4.67 5.48
C TRP A 24 -1.00 4.14 4.06
N ASN A 25 -0.79 4.99 3.06
CA ASN A 25 -0.34 4.55 1.75
C ASN A 25 1.13 4.16 1.90
N ALA A 26 1.35 3.00 2.51
CA ALA A 26 2.61 2.27 2.51
C ALA A 26 3.20 2.41 1.10
N GLU A 27 4.46 2.82 1.08
CA GLU A 27 5.18 3.29 -0.08
C GLU A 27 4.73 2.56 -1.35
N ALA A 28 3.93 3.23 -2.19
CA ALA A 28 3.60 2.72 -3.52
C ALA A 28 4.83 2.68 -4.46
N ALA A 29 6.02 2.98 -3.92
CA ALA A 29 7.30 2.74 -4.56
C ALA A 29 7.97 1.44 -4.09
N ALA A 30 7.42 0.72 -3.10
CA ALA A 30 7.89 -0.61 -2.72
C ALA A 30 7.37 -1.64 -3.74
N CYS A 31 8.25 -2.44 -4.35
CA CYS A 31 7.84 -3.45 -5.33
C CYS A 31 6.76 -4.37 -4.73
N ALA A 32 5.53 -4.27 -5.26
CA ALA A 32 4.42 -5.11 -4.85
C ALA A 32 4.56 -6.50 -5.47
N TYR A 33 4.90 -7.51 -4.65
CA TYR A 33 5.14 -8.89 -5.10
C TYR A 33 4.01 -9.42 -5.98
N GLU A 34 2.75 -9.27 -5.55
CA GLU A 34 1.59 -9.75 -6.30
C GLU A 34 1.47 -9.11 -7.70
N ARG A 35 1.70 -7.79 -7.77
CA ARG A 35 1.68 -7.07 -9.05
C ARG A 35 2.84 -7.53 -9.95
N CYS A 36 4.05 -7.60 -9.38
CA CYS A 36 5.25 -8.06 -10.08
C CYS A 36 5.07 -9.49 -10.64
N ASN A 37 4.61 -10.42 -9.81
CA ASN A 37 4.43 -11.81 -10.20
C ASN A 37 3.32 -11.97 -11.26
N LYS A 38 2.19 -11.26 -11.10
CA LYS A 38 1.11 -11.26 -12.10
C LYS A 38 1.59 -10.71 -13.45
N ASP A 39 2.39 -9.64 -13.45
CA ASP A 39 2.95 -9.05 -14.66
C ASP A 39 3.96 -9.98 -15.34
N CYS A 40 4.87 -10.60 -14.59
CA CYS A 40 5.83 -11.56 -15.14
C CYS A 40 5.11 -12.76 -15.77
N ARG A 41 4.11 -13.33 -15.11
CA ARG A 41 3.31 -14.44 -15.66
C ARG A 41 2.58 -14.05 -16.94
N ARG A 42 1.99 -12.85 -16.98
CA ARG A 42 1.33 -12.30 -18.18
C ARG A 42 2.30 -12.10 -19.36
N ARG A 43 3.58 -11.85 -19.08
CA ARG A 43 4.64 -11.76 -20.09
C ARG A 43 5.22 -13.12 -20.51
N GLY A 44 4.73 -14.23 -19.97
CA GLY A 44 5.18 -15.59 -20.30
C GLY A 44 6.28 -16.16 -19.41
N TYR A 45 6.68 -15.46 -18.35
CA TYR A 45 7.62 -15.98 -17.36
C TYR A 45 6.92 -16.89 -16.34
N MET A 46 7.68 -17.74 -15.65
CA MET A 46 7.14 -18.62 -14.61
C MET A 46 6.71 -17.83 -13.37
N SER A 47 7.52 -16.86 -12.94
CA SER A 47 7.24 -16.05 -11.75
C SER A 47 7.96 -14.72 -11.78
N GLY A 48 7.57 -13.81 -10.88
CA GLY A 48 8.26 -12.57 -10.58
C GLY A 48 8.60 -12.46 -9.10
N LYS A 49 9.76 -11.87 -8.77
CA LYS A 49 10.14 -11.54 -7.38
C LYS A 49 10.61 -10.10 -7.28
N CYS A 50 10.36 -9.50 -6.13
CA CYS A 50 10.87 -8.19 -5.79
C CYS A 50 12.24 -8.32 -5.12
N ILE A 51 13.28 -7.75 -5.73
CA ILE A 51 14.65 -7.75 -5.21
C ILE A 51 15.16 -6.31 -5.27
N ASN A 52 15.62 -5.77 -4.13
CA ASN A 52 16.10 -4.38 -4.02
C ASN A 52 15.13 -3.37 -4.64
N ASN A 53 13.84 -3.55 -4.36
CA ASN A 53 12.78 -2.71 -4.87
C ASN A 53 12.52 -2.78 -6.39
N ALA A 54 13.14 -3.72 -7.09
CA ALA A 54 12.91 -3.98 -8.51
C ALA A 54 12.22 -5.32 -8.74
N CYS A 55 11.30 -5.37 -9.71
CA CYS A 55 10.66 -6.61 -10.14
C CYS A 55 11.56 -7.37 -11.12
N LYS A 56 11.96 -8.60 -10.76
CA LYS A 56 12.70 -9.52 -11.63
C LYS A 56 11.83 -10.71 -12.03
N CYS A 57 11.76 -10.99 -13.33
CA CYS A 57 11.04 -12.15 -13.87
C CYS A 57 11.96 -13.36 -14.06
N TYR A 58 11.43 -14.56 -13.81
CA TYR A 58 12.16 -15.83 -13.90
C TYR A 58 11.50 -16.74 -14.95
N PRO A 59 12.25 -17.20 -15.96
CA PRO A 59 11.72 -18.09 -17.00
C PRO A 59 11.53 -19.52 -16.47
N TRP A 60 10.87 -20.35 -17.27
CA TRP A 60 10.75 -21.79 -17.03
C TRP A 60 12.11 -22.47 -17.29
N GLY A 61 12.54 -23.34 -16.37
CA GLY A 61 13.71 -24.21 -16.56
C GLY A 61 15.07 -23.50 -16.57
N LYS A 62 15.46 -22.90 -15.43
CA LYS A 62 16.88 -22.62 -15.16
C LYS A 62 17.58 -23.86 -14.66
#